data_AF-A0A8J7E1T3-F1
#
_entry.id   AF-A0A8J7E1T3-F1
#
_cell.length_a   1.000
_cell.length_b   1.000
_cell.length_c   1.000
_cell.angle_alpha   90.00
_cell.angle_beta   90.00
_cell.angle_gamma   90.00
#
_symmetry.space_group_name_H-M   'P 1'
#
loop_
_entity.id
_entity.type
_entity.pdbx_description
1 polymer ?
#
loop_
_entity_poly.entity_id
_entity_poly.type
_entity_poly.pdbx_seq_one_letter_code
_entity_poly.pdbx_strand_id
1 'polypeptide(L)'
;MDAEKVTTRKQLQGYGATRYQAQVVTKNLTPVAKQNRAYAYALTDVITSIREYLQRPRIKATTRQTLEIVLQSLLERLGNVLQVPFTRGTDPELSQLAKQLTQAMCGTDRALAELKATAATIKGKYST
;
A
#
# COMPACT_ATOMS: atom_id res chain seq x y z
N MET A 1 1.53 16.41 12.15
CA MET A 1 2.56 15.39 11.94
C MET A 1 1.85 14.09 11.63
N ASP A 2 1.72 13.74 10.35
CA ASP A 2 1.10 12.47 9.97
C ASP A 2 1.98 11.33 10.47
N ALA A 3 1.41 10.45 11.29
CA ALA A 3 2.10 9.25 11.74
C ALA A 3 2.55 8.45 10.49
N GLU A 4 3.86 8.28 10.34
CA GLU A 4 4.42 7.54 9.22
C GLU A 4 3.80 6.13 9.17
N LYS A 5 3.09 5.84 8.09
CA LYS A 5 2.39 4.56 7.95
C LYS A 5 3.42 3.45 7.78
N VAL A 6 3.35 2.44 8.64
CA VAL A 6 4.27 1.29 8.62
C VAL A 6 3.55 0.00 8.20
N THR A 7 4.30 -0.92 7.62
CA THR A 7 3.82 -2.26 7.25
C THR A 7 4.80 -3.34 7.67
N THR A 8 4.29 -4.55 7.91
CA THR A 8 5.11 -5.72 8.29
C THR A 8 5.07 -6.81 7.23
N ARG A 9 6.05 -7.72 7.23
CA ARG A 9 6.07 -8.87 6.31
C ARG A 9 4.81 -9.75 6.41
N LYS A 10 4.22 -9.86 7.61
CA LYS A 10 2.96 -10.59 7.81
C LYS A 10 1.77 -9.87 7.18
N GLN A 11 1.73 -8.54 7.25
CA GLN A 11 0.69 -7.75 6.57
C GLN A 11 0.82 -7.86 5.05
N LEU A 12 2.05 -7.84 4.51
CA LEU A 12 2.28 -8.11 3.08
C LEU A 12 1.74 -9.48 2.65
N GLN A 13 1.89 -10.51 3.50
CA GLN A 13 1.29 -11.82 3.25
C GLN A 13 -0.24 -11.79 3.31
N GLY A 14 -0.81 -11.01 4.25
CA GLY A 14 -2.24 -10.77 4.32
C GLY A 14 -2.81 -10.11 3.05
N TYR A 15 -2.03 -9.28 2.35
CA TYR A 15 -2.38 -8.69 1.06
C TYR A 15 -2.18 -9.64 -0.14
N GLY A 16 -1.67 -10.85 0.08
CA GLY A 16 -1.51 -11.87 -0.96
C GLY A 16 -0.07 -12.18 -1.36
N ALA A 17 0.93 -11.48 -0.81
CA ALA A 17 2.34 -11.84 -1.06
C ALA A 17 2.68 -13.20 -0.45
N THR A 18 3.49 -14.01 -1.12
CA THR A 18 4.08 -15.18 -0.47
C THR A 18 5.13 -14.76 0.56
N ARG A 19 5.47 -15.66 1.49
CA ARG A 19 6.55 -15.42 2.47
C ARG A 19 7.86 -15.01 1.80
N TYR A 20 8.21 -15.65 0.68
CA TYR A 20 9.40 -15.33 -0.10
C TYR A 20 9.31 -13.92 -0.71
N GLN A 21 8.20 -13.58 -1.37
CA GLN A 21 8.00 -12.25 -1.94
C GLN A 21 8.09 -11.16 -0.88
N ALA A 22 7.43 -11.33 0.27
CA ALA A 22 7.49 -10.39 1.38
C ALA A 22 8.92 -10.21 1.93
N GLN A 23 9.73 -11.27 1.95
CA GLN A 23 11.13 -11.18 2.35
C GLN A 23 11.98 -10.45 1.30
N VAL A 24 11.79 -10.74 0.01
CA VAL A 24 12.58 -10.15 -1.08
C VAL A 24 12.36 -8.65 -1.17
N VAL A 25 11.11 -8.19 -1.13
CA VAL A 25 10.77 -6.75 -1.23
C VAL A 25 11.09 -5.95 0.03
N THR A 26 11.49 -6.61 1.11
CA THR A 26 11.93 -5.95 2.35
C THR A 26 13.37 -6.30 2.73
N LYS A 27 14.11 -6.99 1.86
CA LYS A 27 15.45 -7.51 2.17
C LYS A 27 16.45 -6.39 2.42
N ASN A 28 16.38 -5.35 1.59
CA ASN A 28 17.33 -4.23 1.61
C ASN A 28 16.75 -3.00 2.33
N LEU A 29 15.58 -3.13 2.98
CA LEU A 29 14.95 -2.04 3.70
C LEU A 29 15.38 -2.06 5.16
N THR A 30 15.64 -0.87 5.71
CA THR A 30 15.89 -0.69 7.14
C THR A 30 14.58 -0.66 7.90
N PRO A 31 14.39 -1.50 8.94
CA PRO A 31 13.21 -1.41 9.80
C PRO A 31 13.16 -0.06 10.51
N VAL A 32 12.02 0.62 10.44
CA VAL A 32 11.79 1.90 11.13
C VAL A 32 11.36 1.67 12.57
N ALA A 33 10.68 0.56 12.83
CA ALA A 33 10.24 0.20 14.18
C ALA A 33 10.10 -1.32 14.35
N LYS A 34 9.82 -1.74 15.59
CA LYS A 34 9.30 -3.08 15.89
C LYS A 34 7.83 -2.94 16.30
N GLN A 35 6.95 -3.66 15.62
CA GLN A 35 5.57 -3.83 16.03
C GLN A 35 5.43 -5.22 16.66
N ASN A 36 5.37 -5.27 17.99
CA ASN A 36 5.49 -6.50 18.78
C ASN A 36 6.81 -7.25 18.48
N ARG A 37 6.71 -8.48 17.96
CA ARG A 37 7.85 -9.33 17.56
C ARG A 37 8.19 -9.23 16.08
N ALA A 38 7.60 -8.30 15.34
CA ALA A 38 7.83 -8.14 13.89
C ALA A 38 8.50 -6.80 13.58
N TYR A 39 9.42 -6.82 12.63
CA TYR A 39 9.97 -5.60 12.04
C TYR A 39 8.90 -4.89 11.20
N ALA A 40 8.78 -3.59 11.43
CA ALA A 40 7.92 -2.68 10.70
C ALA A 40 8.79 -1.80 9.80
N TYR A 41 8.35 -1.66 8.55
CA TYR A 41 9.03 -0.91 7.50
C TYR A 41 8.14 0.26 7.08
N ALA A 42 8.73 1.39 6.70
CA ALA A 42 7.98 2.50 6.12
C ALA A 42 7.23 2.02 4.87
N LEU A 43 5.95 2.39 4.76
CA LEU A 43 5.09 1.93 3.68
C LEU A 43 5.56 2.49 2.32
N THR A 44 6.11 3.70 2.30
CA THR A 44 6.73 4.35 1.14
C THR A 44 7.94 3.59 0.61
N ASP A 45 8.82 3.12 1.51
CA ASP A 45 10.02 2.36 1.14
C ASP A 45 9.64 1.00 0.55
N VAL A 46 8.62 0.36 1.12
CA VAL A 46 8.10 -0.91 0.60
C VAL A 46 7.48 -0.72 -0.78
N ILE A 47 6.70 0.35 -1.01
CA ILE A 47 6.16 0.68 -2.34
C ILE A 47 7.30 0.85 -3.36
N THR A 48 8.33 1.60 -2.99
CA THR A 48 9.50 1.87 -3.86
C THR A 48 10.22 0.56 -4.20
N SER A 49 10.49 -0.28 -3.20
CA SER A 49 11.15 -1.57 -3.42
C SER A 49 10.31 -2.53 -4.30
N ILE A 50 8.98 -2.53 -4.16
CA ILE A 50 8.11 -3.33 -5.04
C ILE A 50 8.20 -2.83 -6.49
N ARG A 51 8.19 -1.51 -6.71
CA ARG A 51 8.34 -0.94 -8.06
C ARG A 51 9.68 -1.31 -8.69
N GLU A 52 10.77 -1.20 -7.94
CA GLU A 52 12.10 -1.63 -8.39
C GLU A 52 12.13 -3.13 -8.73
N TYR A 53 11.47 -3.96 -7.92
CA TYR A 53 11.40 -5.40 -8.18
C TYR A 53 10.60 -5.73 -9.44
N LEU A 54 9.52 -4.99 -9.72
CA LEU A 54 8.69 -5.15 -10.92
C LEU A 54 9.41 -4.75 -12.22
N GLN A 55 10.43 -3.89 -12.14
CA GLN A 55 11.26 -3.53 -13.29
C GLN A 55 12.23 -4.64 -13.72
N ARG A 56 12.37 -5.72 -12.94
CA ARG A 56 13.26 -6.83 -13.30
C ARG A 56 12.72 -7.58 -14.54
N PRO A 57 13.55 -7.80 -15.57
CA PRO A 57 13.10 -8.40 -16.82
C PRO A 57 12.70 -9.88 -16.67
N ARG A 58 13.33 -10.61 -15.73
CA ARG A 58 13.13 -12.06 -15.53
C ARG A 58 12.14 -12.41 -14.41
N ILE A 59 11.25 -11.50 -14.05
CA ILE A 59 10.20 -11.79 -13.07
C ILE A 59 9.13 -12.70 -13.68
N LYS A 60 8.70 -13.74 -12.96
CA LYS A 60 7.59 -14.59 -13.38
C LYS A 60 6.30 -13.78 -13.46
N ALA A 61 5.49 -13.99 -14.49
CA ALA A 61 4.23 -13.27 -14.70
C ALA A 61 3.29 -13.35 -13.49
N THR A 62 3.17 -14.53 -12.87
CA THR A 62 2.38 -14.72 -11.65
C THR A 62 2.87 -13.87 -10.49
N THR A 63 4.20 -13.78 -10.31
CA THR A 63 4.81 -12.95 -9.26
C THR A 63 4.60 -11.47 -9.53
N ARG A 64 4.68 -11.05 -10.80
CA ARG A 64 4.36 -9.68 -11.22
C ARG A 64 2.93 -9.31 -10.84
N GLN A 65 1.95 -10.13 -11.23
CA GLN A 65 0.53 -9.92 -10.90
C GLN A 65 0.30 -9.84 -9.39
N THR A 66 0.87 -10.77 -8.61
CA THR A 66 0.72 -10.73 -7.14
C THR A 66 1.28 -9.44 -6.55
N LEU A 67 2.46 -9.01 -7.01
CA LEU A 67 3.10 -7.80 -6.50
C LEU A 67 2.38 -6.52 -6.95
N GLU A 68 1.77 -6.51 -8.12
CA GLU A 68 0.91 -5.40 -8.58
C GLU A 68 -0.35 -5.27 -7.70
N ILE A 69 -0.99 -6.39 -7.34
CA ILE A 69 -2.14 -6.40 -6.41
C ILE A 69 -1.73 -5.88 -5.02
N VAL A 70 -0.59 -6.34 -4.51
CA VAL A 70 -0.06 -5.88 -3.22
C VAL A 70 0.31 -4.39 -3.30
N LEU A 71 0.93 -3.94 -4.39
CA LEU A 71 1.27 -2.53 -4.61
C LEU A 71 0.02 -1.65 -4.60
N GLN A 72 -1.04 -2.07 -5.29
CA GLN A 72 -2.31 -1.36 -5.30
C GLN A 72 -2.92 -1.24 -3.89
N SER A 73 -2.91 -2.35 -3.13
CA SER A 73 -3.40 -2.37 -1.74
C SER A 73 -2.59 -1.43 -0.82
N LEU A 74 -1.28 -1.33 -1.05
CA LEU A 74 -0.41 -0.41 -0.30
C LEU A 74 -0.65 1.05 -0.71
N LEU A 75 -0.88 1.34 -1.99
CA LEU A 75 -1.20 2.70 -2.47
C LEU A 75 -2.55 3.19 -1.93
N GLU A 76 -3.58 2.34 -1.94
CA GLU A 76 -4.88 2.60 -1.29
C GLU A 76 -4.66 2.97 0.18
N ARG A 77 -3.80 2.21 0.88
CA ARG A 77 -3.48 2.44 2.29
C ARG A 77 -2.66 3.70 2.53
N LEU A 78 -1.76 4.10 1.62
CA LEU A 78 -0.98 5.33 1.72
C LEU A 78 -1.92 6.54 1.71
N GLY A 79 -2.96 6.50 0.88
CA GLY A 79 -4.06 7.45 0.82
C GLY A 79 -4.29 7.93 -0.61
N ASN A 80 -5.44 7.57 -1.19
CA ASN A 80 -6.10 8.15 -2.37
C ASN A 80 -5.25 9.06 -3.27
N VAL A 81 -4.24 8.51 -3.92
CA VAL A 81 -3.51 9.21 -4.97
C VAL A 81 -4.31 9.09 -6.27
N LEU A 82 -5.23 10.03 -6.51
CA LEU A 82 -5.82 10.23 -7.84
C LEU A 82 -4.78 10.92 -8.72
N GLN A 83 -4.34 10.26 -9.80
CA GLN A 83 -3.66 10.95 -10.89
C GLN A 83 -4.69 11.83 -11.60
N VAL A 84 -4.65 13.14 -11.34
CA VAL A 84 -5.46 14.10 -12.10
C VAL A 84 -4.61 14.59 -13.28
N PRO A 85 -5.03 14.38 -14.53
CA PRO A 85 -4.35 14.98 -15.67
C PRO A 85 -4.51 16.50 -15.62
N PHE A 86 -3.38 17.22 -15.69
CA PHE A 86 -3.31 18.69 -15.72
C PHE A 86 -3.77 19.26 -17.07
N THR A 87 -4.97 18.92 -17.53
CA THR A 87 -5.49 19.45 -18.80
C THR A 87 -6.79 20.21 -18.61
N ARG A 88 -6.61 21.55 -18.66
CA ARG A 88 -7.53 22.60 -19.13
C ARG A 88 -8.80 22.86 -18.32
N GLY A 89 -8.77 24.01 -17.63
CA GLY A 89 -9.94 24.85 -17.33
C GLY A 89 -10.94 24.23 -16.37
N THR A 90 -10.58 24.10 -15.09
CA THR A 90 -11.54 23.70 -14.05
C THR A 90 -12.31 24.91 -13.57
N ASP A 91 -13.61 24.91 -13.84
CA ASP A 91 -14.62 25.72 -13.17
C ASP A 91 -14.41 25.63 -11.64
N PRO A 92 -14.22 26.76 -10.92
CA PRO A 92 -13.85 26.75 -9.50
C PRO A 92 -14.87 26.03 -8.60
N GLU A 93 -16.16 26.03 -8.96
CA GLU A 93 -17.20 25.31 -8.23
C GLU A 93 -17.05 23.80 -8.41
N LEU A 94 -16.78 23.34 -9.64
CA LEU A 94 -16.52 21.93 -9.94
C LEU A 94 -15.24 21.45 -9.22
N SER A 95 -14.22 22.31 -9.11
CA SER A 95 -13.00 22.00 -8.36
C SER A 95 -13.24 21.89 -6.85
N GLN A 96 -14.07 22.77 -6.28
CA GLN A 96 -14.45 22.68 -4.86
C GLN A 96 -15.30 21.46 -4.57
N LEU A 97 -16.29 21.16 -5.42
CA LEU A 97 -17.13 19.98 -5.29
C LEU A 97 -16.28 18.70 -5.44
N ALA A 98 -15.39 18.65 -6.43
CA ALA A 98 -14.44 17.55 -6.57
C ALA A 98 -13.56 17.42 -5.33
N LYS A 99 -13.04 18.52 -4.75
CA LYS A 99 -12.27 18.49 -3.51
C LYS A 99 -13.07 17.96 -2.33
N GLN A 100 -14.31 18.41 -2.15
CA GLN A 100 -15.19 17.95 -1.06
C GLN A 100 -15.54 16.47 -1.22
N LEU A 101 -15.85 16.04 -2.44
CA LEU A 101 -16.17 14.65 -2.75
C LEU A 101 -14.93 13.77 -2.57
N THR A 102 -13.76 14.24 -2.99
CA THR A 102 -12.48 13.56 -2.74
C THR A 102 -12.18 13.49 -1.24
N GLN A 103 -12.45 14.55 -0.47
CA GLN A 103 -12.27 14.54 1.00
C GLN A 103 -13.22 13.55 1.68
N ALA A 104 -14.49 13.51 1.28
CA ALA A 104 -15.46 12.55 1.79
C ALA A 104 -15.08 11.11 1.45
N MET A 105 -14.69 10.86 0.19
CA MET A 105 -14.17 9.57 -0.26
C MET A 105 -12.88 9.18 0.46
N CYS A 106 -11.96 10.13 0.70
CA CYS A 106 -10.76 9.89 1.50
C CYS A 106 -11.10 9.38 2.91
N GLY A 107 -12.17 9.88 3.53
CA GLY A 107 -12.65 9.39 4.81
C GLY A 107 -13.12 7.94 4.74
N THR A 108 -13.96 7.62 3.75
CA THR A 108 -14.51 6.26 3.56
C THR A 108 -13.45 5.26 3.12
N ASP A 109 -12.56 5.66 2.21
CA ASP A 109 -11.47 4.82 1.71
C ASP A 109 -10.41 4.60 2.78
N ARG A 110 -10.17 5.59 3.64
CA ARG A 110 -9.31 5.41 4.82
C ARG A 110 -9.92 4.38 5.78
N ALA A 111 -11.20 4.50 6.11
CA ALA A 111 -11.88 3.52 6.96
C ALA A 111 -11.84 2.12 6.33
N LEU A 112 -12.09 2.02 5.02
CA LEU A 112 -12.03 0.76 4.28
C LEU A 112 -10.61 0.18 4.22
N ALA A 113 -9.59 1.02 4.04
CA ALA A 113 -8.19 0.61 4.06
C ALA A 113 -7.75 0.16 5.46
N GLU A 114 -8.21 0.82 6.52
CA GLU A 114 -7.99 0.42 7.91
C GLU A 114 -8.68 -0.91 8.22
N LEU A 115 -9.91 -1.12 7.75
CA LEU A 115 -10.62 -2.40 7.84
C LEU A 115 -9.89 -3.51 7.07
N LYS A 116 -9.46 -3.26 5.84
CA LYS A 116 -8.63 -4.20 5.05
C LYS A 116 -7.32 -4.52 5.76
N ALA A 117 -6.66 -3.54 6.36
CA ALA A 117 -5.42 -3.74 7.13
C ALA A 117 -5.66 -4.58 8.40
N THR A 118 -6.79 -4.37 9.07
CA THR A 118 -7.22 -5.17 10.22
C THR A 118 -7.52 -6.60 9.80
N ALA A 119 -8.27 -6.78 8.71
CA ALA A 119 -8.57 -8.09 8.13
C ALA A 119 -7.29 -8.83 7.69
N ALA A 120 -6.33 -8.14 7.06
CA ALA A 120 -5.04 -8.71 6.70
C ALA A 120 -4.24 -9.13 7.95
N THR A 121 -4.32 -8.37 9.04
CA THR A 121 -3.70 -8.71 10.32
C THR A 121 -4.34 -9.97 10.93
N ILE A 122 -5.66 -10.10 10.86
CA ILE A 122 -6.40 -11.29 11.30
C ILE A 122 -6.02 -12.50 10.43
N LYS A 123 -6.14 -12.38 9.10
CA LYS A 123 -5.79 -13.46 8.17
C LYS A 123 -4.34 -13.93 8.34
N GLY A 124 -3.40 -13.02 8.54
CA GLY A 124 -2.00 -13.35 8.81
C GLY A 124 -1.74 -13.98 10.18
N LYS A 125 -2.66 -13.85 11.14
CA LYS A 125 -2.61 -14.58 12.43
C LYS A 125 -3.14 -16.01 12.31
N TYR A 126 -4.16 -16.24 11.48
CA TYR A 126 -4.88 -17.51 11.38
C TYR A 126 -4.58 -18.34 10.12
N SER A 127 -3.73 -17.84 9.21
CA SER A 127 -3.20 -18.60 8.07
C SER A 127 -2.07 -19.53 8.54
N THR A 128 -2.44 -20.65 9.16
CA THR A 128 -1.56 -21.83 9.37
C THR A 128 -1.56 -22.72 8.14
#